data_AF-A0A7C4M855-F1
#
_entry.id   AF-A0A7C4M855-F1
#
_cell.length_a   1.000
_cell.length_b   1.000
_cell.length_c   1.000
_cell.angle_alpha   90.00
_cell.angle_beta   90.00
_cell.angle_gamma   90.00
#
_symmetry.space_group_name_H-M   'P 1'
#
loop_
_entity.id
_entity.type
_entity.pdbx_description
1 polymer ?
#
loop_
_entity_poly.entity_id
_entity_poly.type
_entity_poly.pdbx_seq_one_letter_code
_entity_poly.pdbx_strand_id
1 'polypeptide(L)'
;HNSAIDEKTVERLLEEVGLTPAKEFLHRYVHQLSGGQRQRVCIARALALKPKVVVLDEPTAALDVTIKAQILNLLIELKEKYNLTYVIISHELPLLKSIADRVSVMYAGKVVEEGPAERIFNNPKHPYTLGLLESIPPPDPKSAKSKTLPTLEGEPPSPVNPPKGCRFHPRCPSRFDLCDKLEPEDVEVASEHHVSCHLFDNR
;
A
#
# COMPACT_ATOMS: atom_id res chain seq x y z
N HIS A 1 -4.50 -14.42 28.38
CA HIS A 1 -4.91 -13.13 28.96
C HIS A 1 -6.22 -12.70 28.31
N ASN A 2 -7.35 -12.96 28.95
CA ASN A 2 -8.68 -12.59 28.42
C ASN A 2 -9.30 -11.60 29.42
N SER A 3 -8.75 -10.39 29.51
CA SER A 3 -9.44 -9.29 30.17
C SER A 3 -10.49 -8.79 29.20
N ALA A 4 -11.77 -8.95 29.53
CA ALA A 4 -12.86 -8.37 28.75
C ALA A 4 -12.59 -6.88 28.52
N ILE A 5 -12.70 -6.43 27.27
CA ILE A 5 -12.59 -5.02 26.92
C ILE A 5 -13.77 -4.30 27.58
N ASP A 6 -13.51 -3.42 28.54
CA ASP A 6 -14.56 -2.66 29.21
C ASP A 6 -15.05 -1.49 28.36
N GLU A 7 -16.25 -1.00 28.67
CA GLU A 7 -16.88 0.10 27.94
C GLU A 7 -16.04 1.38 27.97
N LYS A 8 -15.36 1.66 29.08
CA LYS A 8 -14.43 2.79 29.22
C LYS A 8 -13.28 2.72 28.22
N THR A 9 -12.75 1.51 27.97
CA THR A 9 -11.71 1.30 26.96
C THR A 9 -12.26 1.55 25.57
N VAL A 10 -13.49 1.10 25.28
CA VAL A 10 -14.15 1.36 23.99
C VAL A 10 -14.38 2.86 23.78
N GLU A 11 -14.94 3.57 24.77
CA GLU A 11 -15.15 5.01 24.71
C GLU A 11 -13.84 5.75 24.42
N ARG A 12 -12.78 5.46 25.18
CA ARG A 12 -11.45 6.07 24.97
C ARG A 12 -10.92 5.82 23.56
N LEU A 13 -11.04 4.60 23.04
CA LEU A 13 -10.56 4.26 21.70
C LEU A 13 -11.37 4.96 20.61
N LEU A 14 -12.69 5.12 20.79
CA LEU A 14 -13.54 5.89 19.87
C LEU A 14 -13.12 7.37 19.85
N GLU A 15 -12.82 7.97 21.00
CA GLU A 15 -12.32 9.35 21.05
C GLU A 15 -10.96 9.50 20.37
N GLU A 16 -10.05 8.53 20.59
CA GLU A 16 -8.71 8.56 19.98
C GLU A 16 -8.74 8.44 18.46
N VAL A 17 -9.73 7.75 17.89
CA VAL A 17 -9.94 7.72 16.45
C VAL A 17 -10.79 8.89 15.95
N GLY A 18 -11.06 9.90 16.78
CA GLY A 18 -11.77 11.12 16.42
C GLY A 18 -13.30 10.98 16.30
N LEU A 19 -13.88 9.95 16.91
CA LEU A 19 -15.33 9.77 17.02
C LEU A 19 -15.82 10.36 18.34
N THR A 20 -15.86 11.70 18.38
CA THR A 20 -16.16 12.47 19.60
C THR A 20 -17.50 13.20 19.47
N PRO A 21 -18.35 13.18 20.52
CA PRO A 21 -18.20 12.43 21.77
C PRO A 21 -18.46 10.92 21.56
N ALA A 22 -17.65 10.04 22.16
CA ALA A 22 -17.72 8.59 21.93
C ALA A 22 -19.09 7.97 22.19
N LYS A 23 -19.82 8.52 23.18
CA LYS A 23 -21.17 8.09 23.55
C LYS A 23 -22.17 8.15 22.40
N GLU A 24 -21.98 9.06 21.46
CA GLU A 24 -22.84 9.14 20.28
C GLU A 24 -22.64 8.00 19.29
N PHE A 25 -21.49 7.31 19.36
CA PHE A 25 -21.10 6.28 18.41
C PHE A 25 -21.21 4.86 18.97
N LEU A 26 -21.16 4.68 20.30
CA LEU A 26 -21.20 3.37 20.98
C LEU A 26 -22.32 2.44 20.50
N HIS A 27 -23.50 3.00 20.26
CA HIS A 27 -24.71 2.23 19.91
C HIS A 27 -25.18 2.45 18.47
N ARG A 28 -24.37 3.10 17.62
CA ARG A 28 -24.73 3.29 16.20
C ARG A 28 -24.53 1.99 15.42
N TYR A 29 -25.51 1.69 14.57
CA TYR A 29 -25.40 0.62 13.60
C TYR A 29 -24.51 1.05 12.42
N VAL A 30 -23.92 0.07 11.73
CA VAL A 30 -23.00 0.28 10.59
C VAL A 30 -23.59 1.19 9.51
N HIS A 31 -24.90 1.10 9.24
CA HIS A 31 -25.58 1.91 8.22
C HIS A 31 -25.82 3.37 8.65
N GLN A 32 -25.60 3.70 9.93
CA GLN A 32 -25.70 5.06 10.48
C GLN A 32 -24.35 5.79 10.50
N LEU A 33 -23.29 5.17 9.96
CA LEU A 33 -21.93 5.69 9.93
C LEU A 33 -21.51 6.01 8.49
N SER A 34 -20.82 7.14 8.32
CA SER A 34 -20.12 7.46 7.06
C SER A 34 -18.99 6.47 6.78
N GLY A 35 -18.48 6.41 5.55
CA GLY A 35 -17.34 5.56 5.19
C GLY A 35 -16.13 5.78 6.10
N GLY A 36 -15.76 7.04 6.31
CA GLY A 36 -14.66 7.41 7.22
C GLY A 36 -14.93 7.04 8.68
N GLN A 37 -16.17 7.19 9.15
CA GLN A 37 -16.54 6.78 10.52
C GLN A 37 -16.45 5.26 10.70
N ARG A 38 -16.93 4.48 9.72
CA ARG A 38 -16.76 3.02 9.73
C ARG A 38 -15.29 2.63 9.79
N GLN A 39 -14.44 3.30 9.03
CA GLN A 39 -13.01 3.04 9.04
C GLN A 39 -12.37 3.35 10.40
N ARG A 40 -12.73 4.49 11.02
CA ARG A 40 -12.29 4.84 12.38
C ARG A 40 -12.72 3.80 13.41
N VAL A 41 -13.95 3.28 13.34
CA VAL A 41 -14.40 2.17 14.19
C VAL A 41 -13.56 0.90 13.97
N CYS A 42 -13.23 0.56 12.72
CA CYS A 42 -12.35 -0.58 12.42
C CYS A 42 -10.95 -0.42 13.03
N ILE A 43 -10.38 0.78 12.96
CA ILE A 43 -9.08 1.11 13.58
C ILE A 43 -9.17 0.98 15.10
N ALA A 44 -10.18 1.59 15.73
CA ALA A 44 -10.40 1.48 17.18
C ALA A 44 -10.51 0.03 17.64
N ARG A 45 -11.24 -0.80 16.88
CA ARG A 45 -11.38 -2.24 17.13
C ARG A 45 -10.03 -2.97 17.04
N ALA A 46 -9.21 -2.66 16.04
CA ALA A 46 -7.88 -3.26 15.89
C ALA A 46 -6.97 -2.92 17.10
N LEU A 47 -7.09 -1.70 17.62
CA LEU A 47 -6.30 -1.24 18.77
C LEU A 47 -6.80 -1.79 20.12
N ALA A 48 -8.01 -2.31 20.20
CA ALA A 48 -8.62 -2.73 21.46
C ALA A 48 -7.83 -3.82 22.20
N LEU A 49 -7.10 -4.66 21.45
CA LEU A 49 -6.24 -5.70 22.01
C LEU A 49 -4.78 -5.26 22.24
N LYS A 50 -4.49 -3.96 22.11
CA LYS A 50 -3.14 -3.37 22.26
C LYS A 50 -2.09 -4.13 21.43
N PRO A 51 -2.29 -4.26 20.10
CA PRO A 51 -1.37 -4.99 19.25
C PRO A 51 -0.02 -4.28 19.16
N LYS A 52 1.02 -5.03 18.78
CA LYS A 52 2.30 -4.45 18.32
C LYS A 52 2.35 -4.29 16.80
N VAL A 53 1.55 -5.09 16.09
CA VAL A 53 1.51 -5.12 14.61
C VAL A 53 0.06 -5.03 14.17
N VAL A 54 -0.23 -4.17 13.20
CA VAL A 54 -1.56 -4.05 12.56
C VAL A 54 -1.40 -4.25 11.06
N VAL A 55 -2.21 -5.15 10.51
CA VAL A 55 -2.31 -5.36 9.05
C VAL A 55 -3.48 -4.51 8.53
N LEU A 56 -3.18 -3.65 7.57
CA LEU A 56 -4.11 -2.70 6.97
C LEU A 56 -4.29 -3.08 5.51
N ASP A 57 -5.37 -3.81 5.21
CA ASP A 57 -5.72 -4.20 3.85
C ASP A 57 -6.63 -3.14 3.22
N GLU A 58 -6.08 -2.37 2.29
CA GLU A 58 -6.73 -1.26 1.59
C GLU A 58 -7.46 -0.28 2.55
N PRO A 59 -6.76 0.31 3.54
CA PRO A 59 -7.39 1.02 4.66
C PRO A 59 -8.12 2.31 4.27
N THR A 60 -7.97 2.76 3.04
CA THR A 60 -8.59 3.98 2.51
C THR A 60 -9.42 3.73 1.26
N ALA A 61 -9.64 2.47 0.88
CA ALA A 61 -10.47 2.14 -0.25
C ALA A 61 -11.90 2.66 -0.04
N ALA A 62 -12.54 3.08 -1.13
CA ALA A 62 -13.89 3.65 -1.15
C ALA A 62 -14.10 4.93 -0.30
N LEU A 63 -13.02 5.61 0.11
CA LEU A 63 -13.09 6.93 0.75
C LEU A 63 -12.79 8.03 -0.27
N ASP A 64 -13.40 9.21 -0.10
CA ASP A 64 -13.02 10.41 -0.84
C ASP A 64 -11.62 10.91 -0.44
N VAL A 65 -10.98 11.66 -1.33
CA VAL A 65 -9.58 12.12 -1.18
C VAL A 65 -9.33 12.83 0.14
N THR A 66 -10.28 13.67 0.60
CA THR A 66 -10.15 14.41 1.85
C THR A 66 -10.17 13.46 3.06
N ILE A 67 -11.09 12.49 3.06
CA ILE A 67 -11.16 11.49 4.14
C ILE A 67 -9.94 10.55 4.12
N LYS A 68 -9.39 10.18 2.95
CA LYS A 68 -8.15 9.38 2.89
C LYS A 68 -7.01 10.06 3.65
N ALA A 69 -6.79 11.35 3.41
CA ALA A 69 -5.77 12.13 4.10
C ALA A 69 -5.98 12.17 5.62
N GLN A 70 -7.24 12.31 6.07
CA GLN A 70 -7.57 12.29 7.50
C GLN A 70 -7.29 10.94 8.15
N ILE A 71 -7.63 9.82 7.48
CA ILE A 71 -7.36 8.48 7.98
C ILE A 71 -5.85 8.21 8.02
N LEU A 72 -5.12 8.65 7.00
CA LEU A 72 -3.67 8.50 6.95
C LEU A 72 -2.97 9.25 8.09
N ASN A 73 -3.33 10.51 8.33
CA ASN A 73 -2.79 11.27 9.46
C ASN A 73 -3.10 10.61 10.81
N LEU A 74 -4.33 10.11 10.98
CA LEU A 74 -4.71 9.34 12.15
C LEU A 74 -3.82 8.09 12.32
N LEU A 75 -3.57 7.34 11.24
CA LEU A 75 -2.71 6.15 11.31
C LEU A 75 -1.29 6.52 11.73
N ILE A 76 -0.72 7.61 11.21
CA ILE A 76 0.61 8.12 11.60
C ILE A 76 0.64 8.50 13.08
N GLU A 77 -0.36 9.25 13.55
CA GLU A 77 -0.48 9.63 14.97
C GLU A 77 -0.56 8.41 15.89
N LEU A 78 -1.33 7.40 15.48
CA LEU A 78 -1.46 6.15 16.24
C LEU A 78 -0.19 5.30 16.19
N LYS A 79 0.55 5.30 15.06
CA LYS A 79 1.85 4.61 14.92
C LYS A 79 2.80 5.09 16.01
N GLU A 80 2.96 6.41 16.11
CA GLU A 80 3.85 7.05 17.08
C GLU A 80 3.33 6.87 18.51
N LYS A 81 2.05 7.13 18.75
CA LYS A 81 1.44 7.06 20.10
C LYS A 81 1.55 5.67 20.72
N TYR A 82 1.36 4.62 19.91
CA TYR A 82 1.30 3.24 20.37
C TYR A 82 2.53 2.40 20.03
N ASN A 83 3.53 3.01 19.36
CA ASN A 83 4.71 2.31 18.85
C ASN A 83 4.32 1.07 17.99
N LEU A 84 3.43 1.29 17.02
CA LEU A 84 2.89 0.23 16.18
C LEU A 84 3.78 -0.02 14.96
N THR A 85 3.83 -1.28 14.54
CA THR A 85 4.30 -1.66 13.21
C THR A 85 3.09 -1.85 12.29
N TYR A 86 3.12 -1.25 11.10
CA TYR A 86 2.09 -1.45 10.10
C TYR A 86 2.59 -2.29 8.93
N VAL A 87 1.74 -3.23 8.50
CA VAL A 87 1.84 -3.86 7.17
C VAL A 87 0.66 -3.34 6.37
N ILE A 88 0.92 -2.48 5.40
CA ILE A 88 -0.11 -1.84 4.58
C ILE A 88 -0.13 -2.50 3.20
N ILE A 89 -1.30 -2.96 2.79
CA ILE A 89 -1.56 -3.44 1.43
C ILE A 89 -2.36 -2.33 0.75
N SER A 90 -1.81 -1.75 -0.32
CA SER A 90 -2.55 -0.79 -1.14
C SER A 90 -2.06 -0.73 -2.56
N HIS A 91 -2.98 -0.47 -3.48
CA HIS A 91 -2.67 -0.06 -4.86
C HIS A 91 -2.45 1.46 -4.99
N GLU A 92 -2.65 2.24 -3.94
CA GLU A 92 -2.51 3.70 -3.96
C GLU A 92 -1.08 4.13 -3.57
N LEU A 93 -0.17 4.14 -4.54
CA LEU A 93 1.23 4.53 -4.34
C LEU A 93 1.43 5.91 -3.68
N PRO A 94 0.64 6.98 -3.98
CA PRO A 94 0.78 8.26 -3.28
C PRO A 94 0.55 8.18 -1.76
N LEU A 95 -0.33 7.28 -1.32
CA LEU A 95 -0.58 7.04 0.10
C LEU A 95 0.65 6.41 0.75
N LEU A 96 1.20 5.37 0.14
CA LEU A 96 2.36 4.65 0.68
C LEU A 96 3.58 5.55 0.84
N LYS A 97 3.80 6.50 -0.07
CA LYS A 97 4.92 7.46 -0.01
C LYS A 97 5.01 8.24 1.30
N SER A 98 3.88 8.44 1.99
CA SER A 98 3.79 9.27 3.20
C SER A 98 3.96 8.52 4.51
N ILE A 99 3.82 7.19 4.51
CA ILE A 99 3.72 6.38 5.73
C ILE A 99 4.66 5.17 5.75
N ALA A 100 5.06 4.68 4.57
CA ALA A 100 5.86 3.47 4.45
C ALA A 100 7.35 3.77 4.63
N ASP A 101 8.00 3.00 5.50
CA ASP A 101 9.46 3.00 5.64
C ASP A 101 10.11 2.17 4.51
N ARG A 102 9.46 1.06 4.14
CA ARG A 102 9.84 0.13 3.05
C ARG A 102 8.63 -0.20 2.18
N VAL A 103 8.89 -0.51 0.91
CA VAL A 103 7.85 -0.90 -0.06
C VAL A 103 8.26 -2.17 -0.79
N SER A 104 7.33 -3.12 -0.88
CA SER A 104 7.44 -4.30 -1.75
C SER A 104 6.38 -4.21 -2.85
N VAL A 105 6.80 -4.23 -4.10
CA VAL A 105 5.95 -4.18 -5.28
C VAL A 105 5.73 -5.60 -5.77
N MET A 106 4.46 -5.99 -5.92
CA MET A 106 4.08 -7.32 -6.35
C MET A 106 3.40 -7.29 -7.73
N TYR A 107 3.74 -8.24 -8.58
CA TYR A 107 3.06 -8.47 -9.86
C TYR A 107 2.67 -9.95 -10.00
N ALA A 108 1.39 -10.19 -10.28
CA ALA A 108 0.83 -11.54 -10.47
C ALA A 108 1.28 -12.56 -9.41
N GLY A 109 1.31 -12.16 -8.12
CA GLY A 109 1.68 -13.03 -7.00
C GLY A 109 3.18 -13.18 -6.72
N LYS A 110 4.04 -12.39 -7.36
CA LYS A 110 5.51 -12.38 -7.13
C LYS A 110 5.98 -10.99 -6.76
N VAL A 111 6.76 -10.87 -5.69
CA VAL A 111 7.50 -9.63 -5.39
C VAL A 111 8.50 -9.42 -6.50
N VAL A 112 8.36 -8.30 -7.22
CA VAL A 112 9.22 -7.96 -8.36
C VAL A 112 10.24 -6.88 -8.01
N GLU A 113 9.99 -6.12 -6.95
CA GLU A 113 10.92 -5.11 -6.44
C GLU A 113 10.63 -4.83 -4.98
N GLU A 114 11.67 -4.67 -4.15
CA GLU A 114 11.53 -4.32 -2.74
C GLU A 114 12.67 -3.40 -2.29
N GLY A 115 12.38 -2.41 -1.44
CA GLY A 115 13.43 -1.63 -0.80
C GLY A 115 12.91 -0.48 0.06
N PRO A 116 13.82 0.40 0.53
CA PRO A 116 13.45 1.63 1.21
C PRO A 116 12.48 2.44 0.34
N ALA A 117 11.40 2.96 0.93
CA ALA A 117 10.35 3.65 0.18
C ALA A 117 10.93 4.76 -0.70
N GLU A 118 11.82 5.59 -0.14
CA GLU A 118 12.50 6.66 -0.87
C GLU A 118 13.17 6.18 -2.18
N ARG A 119 13.82 5.01 -2.16
CA ARG A 119 14.47 4.46 -3.35
C ARG A 119 13.48 3.94 -4.37
N ILE A 120 12.43 3.23 -3.92
CA ILE A 120 11.38 2.73 -4.80
C ILE A 120 10.70 3.90 -5.53
N PHE A 121 10.39 4.99 -4.83
CA PHE A 121 9.72 6.15 -5.44
C PHE A 121 10.62 7.01 -6.34
N ASN A 122 11.93 7.07 -6.07
CA ASN A 122 12.84 7.98 -6.79
C ASN A 122 13.73 7.29 -7.84
N ASN A 123 14.02 6.00 -7.67
CA ASN A 123 14.91 5.23 -8.54
C ASN A 123 14.41 3.77 -8.70
N PRO A 124 13.16 3.56 -9.17
CA PRO A 124 12.63 2.23 -9.40
C PRO A 124 13.45 1.49 -10.45
N LYS A 125 13.56 0.17 -10.30
CA LYS A 125 14.39 -0.68 -11.15
C LYS A 125 13.56 -1.57 -12.06
N HIS A 126 12.50 -2.18 -11.53
CA HIS A 126 11.68 -3.07 -12.33
C HIS A 126 10.82 -2.26 -13.32
N PRO A 127 10.77 -2.63 -14.62
CA PRO A 127 9.95 -1.91 -15.61
C PRO A 127 8.48 -1.75 -15.22
N TYR A 128 7.92 -2.72 -14.50
CA TYR A 128 6.57 -2.62 -13.91
C TYR A 128 6.46 -1.49 -12.87
N THR A 129 7.38 -1.42 -11.90
CA THR A 129 7.39 -0.37 -10.87
C THR A 129 7.55 1.01 -11.49
N LEU A 130 8.44 1.13 -12.49
CA LEU A 130 8.61 2.35 -13.26
C LEU A 130 7.28 2.77 -13.92
N GLY A 131 6.63 1.86 -14.65
CA GLY A 131 5.35 2.15 -15.30
C GLY A 131 4.22 2.49 -14.33
N LEU A 132 4.19 1.87 -13.14
CA LEU A 132 3.24 2.24 -12.07
C LEU A 132 3.44 3.69 -11.61
N LEU A 133 4.69 4.09 -11.35
CA LEU A 133 5.02 5.43 -10.88
C LEU A 133 4.79 6.50 -11.94
N GLU A 134 5.11 6.20 -13.20
CA GLU A 134 4.85 7.11 -14.34
C GLU A 134 3.35 7.29 -14.64
N SER A 135 2.51 6.36 -14.19
CA SER A 135 1.05 6.47 -14.30
C SER A 135 0.43 7.41 -13.25
N ILE A 136 1.21 7.87 -12.26
CA ILE A 136 0.73 8.78 -11.21
C ILE A 136 0.72 10.21 -11.75
N PRO A 137 -0.42 10.92 -11.71
CA PRO A 137 -0.48 12.33 -12.11
C PRO A 137 0.43 13.19 -11.24
N PRO A 138 1.12 14.21 -11.82
CA PRO A 138 1.91 15.12 -11.03
C PRO A 138 1.02 15.98 -10.11
N PRO A 139 1.52 16.44 -8.95
CA PRO A 139 0.73 17.21 -7.97
C PRO A 139 0.21 18.55 -8.51
N ASP A 140 0.98 19.20 -9.39
CA ASP A 140 0.57 20.46 -10.04
C ASP A 140 0.01 20.17 -11.44
N PRO A 141 -1.28 20.42 -11.70
CA PRO A 141 -1.89 20.27 -13.02
C PRO A 141 -1.19 21.08 -14.12
N LYS A 142 -0.51 22.19 -13.77
CA LYS A 142 0.24 23.02 -14.72
C LYS A 142 1.62 22.44 -15.06
N SER A 143 2.14 21.57 -14.19
CA SER A 143 3.38 20.83 -14.43
C SER A 143 3.18 19.59 -15.32
N ALA A 144 1.93 19.14 -15.46
CA ALA A 144 1.52 18.17 -16.47
C ALA A 144 1.64 18.82 -17.85
N LYS A 145 2.86 18.92 -18.38
CA LYS A 145 3.07 19.15 -19.82
C LYS A 145 2.19 18.14 -20.55
N SER A 146 1.46 18.60 -21.57
CA SER A 146 0.61 17.82 -22.48
C SER A 146 1.28 16.54 -22.98
N LYS A 147 1.32 15.53 -22.12
CA LYS A 147 1.85 14.19 -22.33
C LYS A 147 0.76 13.30 -21.78
N THR A 148 0.17 12.49 -22.65
CA THR A 148 -0.60 11.33 -22.25
C THR A 148 0.22 10.54 -21.24
N LEU A 149 -0.34 10.29 -20.05
CA LEU A 149 0.31 9.42 -19.07
C LEU A 149 0.56 8.07 -19.74
N PRO A 150 1.79 7.54 -19.70
CA PRO A 150 2.07 6.22 -20.26
C PRO A 150 1.19 5.21 -19.53
N THR A 151 0.43 4.42 -20.30
CA THR A 151 -0.38 3.33 -19.76
C THR A 151 0.36 2.03 -20.01
N LEU A 152 0.42 1.17 -19.00
CA LEU A 152 0.95 -0.18 -19.16
C LEU A 152 0.02 -0.97 -20.07
N GLU A 153 0.41 -1.17 -21.32
CA GLU A 153 -0.38 -1.89 -22.33
C GLU A 153 -0.65 -3.36 -21.93
N GLY A 154 -1.75 -3.91 -22.43
CA GLY A 154 -2.17 -5.30 -22.20
C GLY A 154 -2.85 -5.56 -20.86
N GLU A 155 -3.47 -6.74 -20.74
CA GLU A 155 -4.15 -7.19 -19.51
C GLU A 155 -3.18 -7.93 -18.57
N PRO A 156 -3.29 -7.75 -17.24
CA PRO A 156 -2.50 -8.53 -16.29
C PRO A 156 -2.81 -10.03 -16.42
N PRO A 157 -1.79 -10.91 -16.38
CA PRO A 157 -1.98 -12.34 -16.50
C PRO A 157 -2.70 -12.90 -15.26
N SER A 158 -3.36 -14.04 -15.43
CA SER A 158 -3.92 -14.79 -14.31
C SER A 158 -2.80 -15.23 -13.36
N PRO A 159 -2.90 -14.93 -12.04
CA PRO A 159 -1.96 -15.45 -11.06
C PRO A 159 -2.02 -16.98 -10.92
N VAL A 160 -3.12 -17.62 -11.35
CA VAL A 160 -3.31 -19.08 -11.29
C VAL A 160 -2.53 -19.80 -12.39
N ASN A 161 -2.43 -19.17 -13.57
CA ASN A 161 -1.67 -19.69 -14.70
C ASN A 161 -0.78 -18.57 -15.26
N PRO A 162 0.30 -18.22 -14.54
CA PRO A 162 1.20 -17.16 -14.96
C PRO A 162 1.95 -17.58 -16.23
N PRO A 163 2.41 -16.62 -17.04
CA PRO A 163 3.25 -16.94 -18.18
C PRO A 163 4.56 -17.58 -17.71
N LYS A 164 5.22 -18.32 -18.62
CA LYS A 164 6.55 -18.87 -18.35
C LYS A 164 7.57 -17.74 -18.25
N GLY A 165 8.60 -17.96 -17.45
CA GLY A 165 9.65 -16.98 -17.25
C GLY A 165 9.22 -15.81 -16.37
N CYS A 166 9.65 -14.59 -16.71
CA CYS A 166 9.30 -13.37 -15.99
C CYS A 166 7.79 -13.07 -16.12
N ARG A 167 7.05 -13.05 -15.00
CA ARG A 167 5.58 -12.85 -15.04
C ARG A 167 5.11 -11.59 -15.78
N PHE A 168 5.94 -10.55 -15.81
CA PHE A 168 5.64 -9.27 -16.47
C PHE A 168 6.04 -9.22 -17.96
N HIS A 169 6.76 -10.23 -18.47
CA HIS A 169 7.27 -10.22 -19.84
C HIS A 169 6.22 -9.91 -20.94
N PRO A 170 4.94 -10.31 -20.86
CA PRO A 170 3.96 -10.01 -21.91
C PRO A 170 3.63 -8.53 -22.06
N ARG A 171 3.91 -7.72 -21.02
CA ARG A 171 3.61 -6.28 -20.94
C ARG A 171 4.87 -5.43 -20.76
N CYS A 172 6.03 -6.07 -20.69
CA CYS A 172 7.28 -5.40 -20.41
C CYS A 172 7.83 -4.71 -21.68
N PRO A 173 8.04 -3.39 -21.67
CA PRO A 173 8.64 -2.68 -22.82
C PRO A 173 10.11 -3.04 -23.02
N SER A 174 10.77 -3.61 -22.01
CA SER A 174 12.18 -4.02 -22.01
C SER A 174 12.36 -5.54 -22.13
N ARG A 175 11.35 -6.26 -22.64
CA ARG A 175 11.39 -7.72 -22.82
C ARG A 175 12.51 -8.13 -23.80
N PHE A 176 13.17 -9.25 -23.49
CA PHE A 176 14.08 -9.96 -24.40
C PHE A 176 13.99 -11.47 -24.19
N ASP A 177 14.66 -12.27 -25.03
CA ASP A 177 14.52 -13.73 -25.12
C ASP A 177 14.61 -14.52 -23.81
N LEU A 178 15.38 -14.04 -22.82
CA LEU A 178 15.53 -14.73 -21.53
C LEU A 178 14.26 -14.62 -20.69
N CYS A 179 13.54 -13.49 -20.78
CA CYS A 179 12.33 -13.20 -20.03
C CYS A 179 11.20 -14.20 -20.29
N ASP A 180 11.15 -14.79 -21.49
CA ASP A 180 10.16 -15.79 -21.88
C ASP A 180 10.44 -17.19 -21.33
N LYS A 181 11.69 -17.43 -20.89
CA LYS A 181 12.22 -18.77 -20.64
C LYS A 181 12.49 -19.03 -19.16
N LEU A 182 12.97 -18.03 -18.44
CA LEU A 182 13.42 -18.17 -17.06
C LEU A 182 12.75 -17.12 -16.15
N GLU A 183 12.41 -17.52 -14.93
CA GLU A 183 11.97 -16.57 -13.92
C GLU A 183 13.21 -15.84 -13.40
N PRO A 184 13.21 -14.49 -13.33
CA PRO A 184 14.34 -13.75 -12.82
C PRO A 184 14.60 -14.07 -11.34
N GLU A 185 15.88 -14.14 -10.98
CA GLU A 185 16.29 -14.29 -9.59
C GLU A 185 16.10 -12.96 -8.85
N ASP A 186 15.95 -13.04 -7.54
CA ASP A 186 15.91 -11.85 -6.71
C ASP A 186 17.35 -11.39 -6.44
N VAL A 187 17.70 -10.20 -6.93
CA VAL A 187 19.06 -9.66 -6.85
C VAL A 187 19.07 -8.33 -6.11
N GLU A 188 20.05 -8.15 -5.23
CA GLU A 188 20.30 -6.88 -4.55
C GLU A 188 21.06 -5.93 -5.49
N VAL A 189 20.40 -4.84 -5.90
CA VAL A 189 20.94 -3.85 -6.85
C VAL A 189 21.48 -2.60 -6.18
N ALA A 190 21.14 -2.41 -4.90
CA ALA A 190 21.72 -1.44 -3.98
C ALA A 190 21.37 -1.88 -2.54
N SER A 191 22.02 -1.30 -1.53
CA SER A 191 21.79 -1.63 -0.10
C SER A 191 20.30 -1.75 0.24
N GLU A 192 19.86 -2.95 0.60
CA GLU A 192 18.47 -3.31 0.93
C GLU A 192 17.43 -3.11 -0.20
N HIS A 193 17.86 -2.91 -1.45
CA HIS A 193 17.02 -2.75 -2.63
C HIS A 193 17.18 -3.94 -3.56
N HIS A 194 16.15 -4.77 -3.60
CA HIS A 194 16.09 -6.02 -4.35
C HIS A 194 15.16 -5.89 -5.56
N VAL A 195 15.49 -6.58 -6.65
CA VAL A 195 14.67 -6.62 -7.86
C VAL A 195 14.72 -8.02 -8.45
N SER A 196 13.57 -8.53 -8.91
CA SER A 196 13.48 -9.75 -9.70
C SER A 196 13.35 -9.40 -11.18
N CYS A 197 14.47 -9.08 -11.85
CA CYS A 197 14.49 -8.72 -13.28
C CYS A 197 15.83 -9.03 -13.97
N HIS A 198 15.78 -9.71 -15.11
CA HIS A 198 16.98 -10.07 -15.88
C HIS A 198 17.82 -8.89 -16.41
N LEU A 199 17.31 -7.65 -16.38
CA LEU A 199 18.12 -6.47 -16.68
C LEU A 199 19.23 -6.22 -15.64
N PHE A 200 19.09 -6.81 -14.45
CA PHE A 200 20.00 -6.63 -13.32
C PHE A 200 20.61 -7.95 -12.84
N ASP A 201 20.31 -9.06 -13.51
CA ASP A 201 20.98 -10.33 -13.25
C ASP A 201 22.46 -10.20 -13.64
N ASN A 202 23.38 -10.43 -12.70
CA ASN A 202 24.83 -10.40 -12.94
C ASN A 202 25.34 -11.66 -13.67
N ARG A 203 24.63 -12.14 -14.70
CA ARG A 203 25.04 -13.30 -15.49
C ARG A 203 25.87 -12.93 -16.71
#